data_AF-X1CET2-F1
#
_entry.id   AF-X1CET2-F1
#
_cell.length_a   1.000
_cell.length_b   1.000
_cell.length_c   1.000
_cell.angle_alpha   90.00
_cell.angle_beta   90.00
_cell.angle_gamma   90.00
#
_symmetry.space_group_name_H-M   'P 1'
#
loop_
_entity.id
_entity.type
_entity.pdbx_description
1 polymer ?
#
loop_
_entity_poly.entity_id
_entity_poly.type
_entity_poly.pdbx_seq_one_letter_code
_entity_poly.pdbx_strand_id
1 'polypeptide(L)'
;GNLKYFKTSFVDSEPTDKNKKKLTEQATEMLCIKEGTFEPVLNLKHFKIFKNSNHYTGVIFDQLAIPKFKKAIKNIKGKFSVYIFSLADETFEEEFTDVKQKMKLSPIPEAILRVYRRIFR
;
A
#
# COMPACT_ATOMS: atom_id res chain seq x y z
N GLY A 1 -14.55 31.81 28.40
CA GLY A 1 -14.72 30.62 27.54
C GLY A 1 -13.35 30.10 27.18
N ASN A 2 -13.03 28.86 27.57
CA ASN A 2 -11.72 28.24 27.34
C ASN A 2 -11.71 27.57 25.95
N LEU A 3 -11.03 28.19 24.98
CA LEU A 3 -10.69 27.49 23.74
C LEU A 3 -9.63 26.44 24.06
N LYS A 4 -10.03 25.17 24.02
CA LYS A 4 -9.12 24.03 24.07
C LYS A 4 -8.30 24.01 22.77
N TYR A 5 -7.03 24.36 22.86
CA TYR A 5 -6.05 24.16 21.79
C TYR A 5 -5.93 22.66 21.49
N PHE A 6 -6.51 22.23 20.38
CA PHE A 6 -6.22 20.93 19.79
C PHE A 6 -4.79 21.02 19.23
N LYS A 7 -3.80 20.53 19.98
CA LYS A 7 -2.43 20.34 19.49
C LYS A 7 -2.45 19.25 18.41
N THR A 8 -2.59 19.65 17.15
CA THR A 8 -2.16 18.79 16.06
C THR A 8 -0.63 18.77 16.10
N SER A 9 -0.04 17.65 16.51
CA SER A 9 1.41 17.47 16.41
C SER A 9 1.80 17.69 14.96
N PHE A 10 2.55 18.78 14.71
CA PHE A 10 3.17 19.03 13.42
C PHE A 10 3.98 17.77 13.08
N VAL A 11 3.61 17.12 11.98
CA VAL A 11 4.39 16.04 11.44
C VAL A 11 5.57 16.74 10.77
N ASP A 12 6.74 16.71 11.42
CA ASP A 12 7.97 17.27 10.85
C ASP A 12 8.14 16.77 9.42
N SER A 13 8.36 17.70 8.49
CA SER A 13 8.55 17.43 7.05
C SER A 13 9.90 16.78 6.72
N GLU A 14 10.67 16.33 7.71
CA GLU A 14 11.86 15.53 7.41
C GLU A 14 11.45 14.14 6.92
N PRO A 15 12.05 13.61 5.83
CA PRO A 15 11.80 12.27 5.33
C PRO A 15 12.49 11.22 6.25
N THR A 16 12.23 11.29 7.54
CA THR A 16 12.62 10.27 8.50
C THR A 16 11.84 8.98 8.22
N ASP A 17 12.47 7.83 8.42
CA ASP A 17 11.84 6.51 8.25
C ASP A 17 10.51 6.36 9.00
N LYS A 18 10.32 7.13 10.07
CA LYS A 18 9.08 7.22 10.84
C LYS A 18 7.90 7.72 10.00
N ASN A 19 8.11 8.74 9.17
CA ASN A 19 7.06 9.31 8.33
C ASN A 19 6.67 8.38 7.19
N LYS A 20 7.65 7.73 6.56
CA LYS A 20 7.39 6.70 5.54
C LYS A 20 6.54 5.58 6.12
N LYS A 21 6.92 5.07 7.29
CA LYS A 21 6.20 4.00 7.98
C LYS A 21 4.75 4.38 8.30
N LYS A 22 4.54 5.57 8.87
CA LYS A 22 3.19 6.05 9.24
C LYS A 22 2.30 6.22 8.01
N LEU A 23 2.85 6.78 6.93
CA LEU A 23 2.08 6.96 5.70
C LEU A 23 1.75 5.63 5.03
N THR A 24 2.72 4.71 4.99
CA THR A 24 2.52 3.33 4.54
C THR A 24 1.42 2.65 5.34
N GLU A 25 1.42 2.78 6.66
CA GLU A 25 0.38 2.21 7.53
C GLU A 25 -1.00 2.80 7.22
N GLN A 26 -1.13 4.12 7.16
CA GLN A 26 -2.39 4.79 6.84
C GLN A 26 -2.90 4.47 5.43
N ALA A 27 -2.00 4.42 4.44
CA ALA A 27 -2.31 4.01 3.08
C ALA A 27 -2.83 2.57 3.04
N THR A 28 -2.13 1.67 3.74
CA THR A 28 -2.51 0.26 3.83
C THR A 28 -3.90 0.13 4.46
N GLU A 29 -4.16 0.80 5.59
CA GLU A 29 -5.47 0.79 6.24
C GLU A 29 -6.57 1.29 5.31
N MET A 30 -6.35 2.40 4.59
CA MET A 30 -7.33 2.95 3.67
C MET A 30 -7.63 2.01 2.50
N LEU A 31 -6.61 1.33 1.96
CA LEU A 31 -6.76 0.32 0.91
C LEU A 31 -7.49 -0.94 1.43
N CYS A 32 -7.17 -1.37 2.65
CA CYS A 32 -7.83 -2.48 3.32
C CYS A 32 -9.33 -2.19 3.54
N ILE A 33 -9.67 -0.97 3.98
CA ILE A 33 -11.06 -0.53 4.14
C ILE A 33 -11.79 -0.51 2.79
N LYS A 34 -11.15 0.02 1.74
CA LYS A 34 -11.73 0.13 0.40
C LYS A 34 -12.04 -1.24 -0.21
N GLU A 35 -11.14 -2.21 -0.08
CA GLU A 35 -11.31 -3.57 -0.62
C GLU A 35 -12.00 -4.52 0.37
N GLY A 36 -12.24 -4.07 1.61
CA GLY A 36 -12.79 -4.88 2.69
C GLY A 36 -11.88 -6.02 3.15
N THR A 37 -10.56 -5.88 3.04
CA THR A 37 -9.57 -6.91 3.38
C THR A 37 -8.85 -6.57 4.68
N PHE A 38 -9.21 -7.25 5.76
CA PHE A 38 -8.69 -6.92 7.10
C PHE A 38 -7.77 -7.99 7.68
N GLU A 39 -7.72 -9.18 7.08
CA GLU A 39 -6.94 -10.30 7.61
C GLU A 39 -5.52 -10.27 7.02
N PRO A 40 -4.46 -10.02 7.82
CA PRO A 40 -3.10 -10.05 7.31
C PRO A 40 -2.69 -11.49 6.98
N VAL A 41 -2.21 -11.70 5.75
CA VAL A 41 -1.62 -12.98 5.30
C VAL A 41 -0.10 -12.92 5.37
N LEU A 42 0.47 -11.83 4.86
CA LEU A 42 1.91 -11.57 4.84
C LEU A 42 2.14 -10.12 5.21
N ASN A 43 3.03 -9.88 6.18
CA ASN A 43 3.37 -8.55 6.63
C ASN A 43 4.90 -8.38 6.61
N LEU A 44 5.45 -8.01 5.45
CA LEU A 44 6.87 -7.76 5.26
C LEU A 44 7.11 -6.26 5.14
N LYS A 45 8.34 -5.81 5.46
CA LYS A 45 8.71 -4.39 5.36
C LYS A 45 8.53 -3.83 3.94
N HIS A 46 8.76 -4.65 2.92
CA HIS A 46 8.72 -4.24 1.51
C HIS A 46 7.36 -4.48 0.84
N PHE A 47 6.53 -5.37 1.37
CA PHE A 47 5.19 -5.62 0.85
C PHE A 47 4.30 -6.27 1.91
N LYS A 48 3.00 -6.01 1.81
CA LYS A 48 1.98 -6.60 2.67
C LYS A 48 0.88 -7.23 1.81
N ILE A 49 0.31 -8.32 2.29
CA ILE A 49 -0.84 -8.99 1.69
C ILE A 49 -1.88 -9.16 2.77
N PHE A 50 -3.08 -8.69 2.46
CA PHE A 50 -4.29 -8.84 3.25
C PHE A 50 -5.27 -9.71 2.48
N LYS A 51 -6.19 -10.35 3.20
CA LYS A 51 -7.27 -11.12 2.64
C LYS A 51 -8.60 -10.79 3.31
N ASN A 52 -9.64 -11.21 2.64
CA ASN A 52 -10.98 -11.42 3.14
C ASN A 52 -11.45 -12.77 2.57
N SER A 53 -12.63 -13.21 2.99
CA SER A 53 -13.35 -14.41 2.58
C SER A 53 -13.27 -14.74 1.07
N ASN A 54 -13.21 -13.75 0.18
CA ASN A 54 -13.18 -13.97 -1.27
C ASN A 54 -12.26 -13.02 -2.06
N HIS A 55 -11.43 -12.22 -1.39
CA HIS A 55 -10.61 -11.19 -2.04
C HIS A 55 -9.27 -11.02 -1.32
N TYR A 56 -8.21 -10.74 -2.09
CA TYR A 56 -6.87 -10.50 -1.59
C TYR A 56 -6.40 -9.10 -2.00
N THR A 57 -5.79 -8.37 -1.08
CA THR A 57 -5.23 -7.05 -1.34
C THR A 57 -3.73 -7.08 -1.09
N GLY A 58 -2.95 -6.82 -2.13
CA GLY A 58 -1.50 -6.66 -2.05
C GLY A 58 -1.12 -5.20 -2.03
N VAL A 59 -0.23 -4.80 -1.13
CA VAL A 59 0.37 -3.47 -1.11
C VAL A 59 1.89 -3.64 -1.18
N ILE A 60 2.51 -3.18 -2.25
CA ILE A 60 3.95 -3.28 -2.50
C ILE A 60 4.55 -1.90 -2.27
N PHE A 61 5.50 -1.78 -1.34
CA PHE A 61 6.17 -0.51 -1.01
C PHE A 61 7.47 -0.30 -1.77
N ASP A 62 8.02 -1.39 -2.31
CA ASP A 62 9.32 -1.42 -2.95
C ASP A 62 9.22 -2.24 -4.22
N GLN A 63 9.55 -1.64 -5.37
CA GLN A 63 9.54 -2.31 -6.67
C GLN A 63 10.44 -3.55 -6.67
N LEU A 64 11.54 -3.53 -5.91
CA LEU A 64 12.45 -4.67 -5.79
C LEU A 64 11.78 -5.89 -5.13
N ALA A 65 10.64 -5.70 -4.45
CA ALA A 65 9.88 -6.77 -3.83
C ALA A 65 8.79 -7.37 -4.73
N ILE A 66 8.53 -6.81 -5.92
CA ILE A 66 7.60 -7.37 -6.92
C ILE A 66 7.89 -8.86 -7.20
N PRO A 67 9.13 -9.31 -7.49
CA PRO A 67 9.39 -10.72 -7.75
C PRO A 67 9.10 -11.62 -6.53
N LYS A 68 9.31 -11.12 -5.30
CA LYS A 68 8.96 -11.86 -4.07
C LYS A 68 7.45 -11.93 -3.89
N PHE A 69 6.75 -10.84 -4.17
CA PHE A 69 5.29 -10.77 -4.14
C PHE A 69 4.67 -11.74 -5.16
N LYS A 70 5.16 -11.77 -6.41
CA LYS A 70 4.75 -12.74 -7.44
C LYS A 70 4.86 -14.19 -6.97
N LYS A 71 5.96 -14.54 -6.28
CA LYS A 71 6.13 -15.88 -5.71
C LYS A 71 5.12 -16.19 -4.61
N ALA A 72 4.79 -15.21 -3.76
CA ALA A 72 3.82 -15.37 -2.68
C ALA A 72 2.39 -15.59 -3.20
N ILE A 73 1.98 -14.82 -4.21
CA ILE A 73 0.62 -14.91 -4.78
C ILE A 73 0.46 -16.10 -5.72
N LYS A 74 1.54 -16.66 -6.29
CA LYS A 74 1.51 -17.79 -7.24
C LYS A 74 0.74 -19.01 -6.72
N ASN A 75 0.77 -19.25 -5.41
CA ASN A 75 0.14 -20.40 -4.77
C ASN A 75 -1.28 -20.10 -4.25
N ILE A 76 -1.70 -18.84 -4.24
CA ILE A 76 -2.99 -18.43 -3.70
C ILE A 76 -3.92 -18.25 -4.90
N LYS A 77 -5.06 -18.95 -4.97
CA LYS A 77 -6.06 -18.75 -6.02
C LYS A 77 -7.20 -17.85 -5.51
N GLY A 78 -7.50 -16.79 -6.24
CA GLY A 78 -8.51 -15.79 -5.85
C GLY A 78 -8.40 -14.49 -6.63
N LYS A 79 -9.31 -13.55 -6.35
CA LYS A 79 -9.25 -12.18 -6.87
C LYS A 79 -8.21 -11.39 -6.09
N PHE A 80 -7.31 -10.72 -6.79
CA PHE A 80 -6.29 -9.86 -6.18
C PHE A 80 -6.51 -8.41 -6.59
N SER A 81 -6.44 -7.48 -5.65
CA SER A 81 -6.24 -6.05 -5.89
C SER A 81 -4.84 -5.69 -5.41
N VAL A 82 -3.95 -5.33 -6.33
CA VAL A 82 -2.54 -5.05 -6.05
C VAL A 82 -2.28 -3.57 -6.23
N TYR A 83 -1.73 -2.96 -5.19
CA TYR A 83 -1.39 -1.54 -5.11
C TYR A 83 0.12 -1.38 -4.98
N ILE A 84 0.71 -0.56 -5.84
CA ILE A 84 2.17 -0.38 -5.88
C ILE A 84 2.51 1.05 -5.50
N PHE A 85 3.36 1.17 -4.49
CA PHE A 85 3.94 2.42 -4.02
C PHE A 85 5.13 2.74 -4.94
N SER A 86 4.88 3.58 -5.94
CA SER A 86 5.91 4.10 -6.83
C SER A 86 5.93 5.62 -6.78
N LEU A 87 7.10 6.19 -7.07
CA LEU A 87 7.24 7.64 -7.26
C LEU A 87 6.54 8.10 -8.55
N ALA A 88 6.44 7.20 -9.52
CA ALA A 88 5.68 7.35 -10.76
C ALA A 88 4.29 6.68 -10.61
N ASP A 89 3.29 7.20 -11.31
CA ASP A 89 1.91 6.70 -11.29
C ASP A 89 1.76 5.43 -12.16
N GLU A 90 2.69 4.49 -12.01
CA GLU A 90 2.80 3.29 -12.84
C GLU A 90 2.17 2.08 -12.15
N THR A 91 1.42 1.29 -12.92
CA THR A 91 0.75 0.06 -12.45
C THR A 91 1.64 -1.19 -12.51
N PHE A 92 2.84 -1.07 -13.08
CA PHE A 92 3.81 -2.15 -13.33
C PHE A 92 3.18 -3.39 -13.99
N GLU A 93 2.16 -3.21 -14.83
CA GLU A 93 1.45 -4.32 -15.49
C GLU A 93 2.39 -5.29 -16.21
N GLU A 94 3.46 -4.78 -16.82
CA GLU A 94 4.50 -5.55 -17.49
C GLU A 94 5.14 -6.60 -16.55
N GLU A 95 5.39 -6.23 -15.29
CA GLU A 95 5.97 -7.13 -14.28
C GLU A 95 5.01 -8.26 -13.89
N PHE A 96 3.71 -8.10 -14.10
CA PHE A 96 2.70 -9.09 -13.72
C PHE A 96 2.17 -9.91 -14.90
N THR A 97 2.70 -9.72 -16.10
CA THR A 97 2.32 -10.48 -17.32
C THR A 97 2.46 -12.00 -17.15
N ASP A 98 3.43 -12.48 -16.37
CA ASP A 98 3.62 -13.90 -16.06
C ASP A 98 2.56 -14.50 -15.13
N VAL A 99 1.76 -13.65 -14.46
CA VAL A 99 0.79 -14.07 -13.45
C VAL A 99 -0.56 -14.31 -14.14
N LYS A 100 -0.89 -15.59 -14.39
CA LYS A 100 -2.18 -16.01 -15.00
C LYS A 100 -3.43 -15.73 -14.15
N GLN A 101 -3.28 -15.02 -13.05
CA GLN A 101 -4.33 -14.85 -12.06
C GLN A 101 -5.13 -13.58 -12.31
N LYS A 102 -6.43 -13.60 -11.97
CA LYS A 102 -7.26 -12.40 -12.05
C LYS A 102 -6.85 -11.39 -10.98
N MET A 103 -5.97 -10.48 -11.37
CA MET A 103 -5.44 -9.41 -10.54
C MET A 103 -5.85 -8.06 -11.12
N LYS A 104 -6.25 -7.14 -10.26
CA LYS A 104 -6.48 -5.73 -10.56
C LYS A 104 -5.27 -4.98 -10.06
N LEU A 105 -4.45 -4.50 -10.97
CA LEU A 105 -3.34 -3.60 -10.64
C LEU A 105 -3.90 -2.18 -10.61
N SER A 106 -3.56 -1.43 -9.57
CA SER A 106 -3.99 -0.05 -9.45
C SER A 106 -2.87 0.74 -8.79
N PRO A 107 -2.60 1.96 -9.28
CA PRO A 107 -1.68 2.82 -8.58
C PRO A 107 -2.29 3.22 -7.24
N ILE A 108 -1.46 3.66 -6.32
CA ILE A 108 -1.95 4.17 -5.06
C ILE A 108 -2.72 5.46 -5.30
N PRO A 109 -3.93 5.61 -4.72
CA PRO A 109 -4.75 6.79 -4.90
C PRO A 109 -3.96 8.09 -4.68
N GLU A 110 -4.21 9.08 -5.52
CA GLU A 110 -3.52 10.38 -5.51
C GLU A 110 -3.62 11.07 -4.13
N ALA A 111 -4.72 10.86 -3.40
CA ALA A 111 -4.89 11.36 -2.04
C ALA A 111 -3.76 10.92 -1.08
N ILE A 112 -3.29 9.68 -1.21
CA ILE A 112 -2.19 9.12 -0.40
C ILE A 112 -0.85 9.60 -0.97
N LEU A 113 -0.69 9.58 -2.29
CA LEU A 113 0.53 10.03 -2.97
C LEU A 113 0.84 11.50 -2.69
N ARG A 114 -0.19 12.35 -2.62
CA ARG A 114 -0.08 13.78 -2.30
C ARG A 114 0.50 14.01 -0.90
N VAL A 115 0.09 13.19 0.07
CA VAL A 115 0.64 13.27 1.43
C VAL A 115 2.10 12.82 1.43
N TYR A 116 2.45 11.77 0.68
CA TYR A 116 3.83 11.33 0.51
C TYR A 116 4.70 12.43 -0.12
N ARG A 117 4.30 12.98 -1.28
CA ARG A 117 5.03 14.06 -1.97
C ARG A 117 5.22 15.30 -1.11
N ARG A 118 4.28 15.60 -0.20
CA ARG A 118 4.38 16.74 0.72
C ARG A 118 5.44 16.56 1.80
N ILE A 119 5.73 15.33 2.21
CA ILE A 119 6.72 15.02 3.25
C ILE A 119 8.13 14.89 2.65
N PHE A 120 8.25 14.62 1.35
CA PHE A 120 9.54 14.49 0.65
C PHE A 120 9.97 15.75 -0.10
N ARG A 121 9.29 16.88 0.11
CA ARG A 121 9.60 18.17 -0.53
C ARG A 121 10.20 19.15 0.45
#